data_AF-A0A135UHX5-F1
#
_entry.id   AF-A0A135UHX5-F1
#
_cell.length_a   1.000
_cell.length_b   1.000
_cell.length_c   1.000
_cell.angle_alpha   90.00
_cell.angle_beta   90.00
_cell.angle_gamma   90.00
#
_symmetry.space_group_name_H-M   'P 1'
#
loop_
_entity.id
_entity.type
_entity.pdbx_description
1 polymer ?
#
loop_
_entity_poly.entity_id
_entity_poly.type
_entity_poly.pdbx_seq_one_letter_code
_entity_poly.pdbx_strand_id
1 'polypeptide(L)'
;MAIGVGVGGSTFQNVMLRKLEDDGMAPAGTHGGAHAISALFTTTDDAELRSKIVDAYVFGLRGVYGLYVGVSGLALLMSFLIRRVSLNRSLRSEHTMHT
;
A
#
# COMPACT_ATOMS: atom_id res chain seq x y z
N MET A 1 -6.46 13.52 -5.98
CA MET A 1 -5.32 12.64 -5.68
C MET A 1 -5.78 11.19 -5.72
N ALA A 2 -4.93 10.26 -6.19
CA ALA A 2 -5.27 8.84 -6.22
C ALA A 2 -5.30 8.27 -4.78
N ILE A 3 -6.45 7.79 -4.33
CA ILE A 3 -6.67 7.29 -2.96
C ILE A 3 -5.67 6.17 -2.61
N GLY A 4 -5.40 5.27 -3.56
CA GLY A 4 -4.42 4.19 -3.36
C GLY A 4 -3.00 4.71 -3.07
N VAL A 5 -2.56 5.77 -3.75
CA VAL A 5 -1.21 6.32 -3.53
C VAL A 5 -1.11 6.92 -2.11
N GLY A 6 -2.15 7.63 -1.67
CA GLY A 6 -2.20 8.19 -0.32
C GLY A 6 -2.23 7.11 0.77
N VAL A 7 -3.10 6.11 0.62
CA VAL A 7 -3.21 4.99 1.57
C VAL A 7 -1.95 4.12 1.59
N GLY A 8 -1.35 3.87 0.43
CA GLY A 8 -0.09 3.13 0.33
C GLY A 8 1.06 3.88 0.99
N GLY A 9 1.18 5.19 0.76
CA GLY A 9 2.21 6.03 1.37
C GLY A 9 2.10 6.11 2.89
N SER A 10 0.89 6.30 3.43
CA SER A 10 0.68 6.33 4.88
C SER A 10 0.90 4.97 5.53
N THR A 11 0.46 3.88 4.88
CA THR A 11 0.71 2.51 5.35
C THR A 11 2.21 2.21 5.39
N PHE A 12 2.94 2.56 4.32
CA PHE A 12 4.38 2.41 4.25
C PHE A 12 5.08 3.10 5.43
N GLN A 13 4.78 4.39 5.65
CA GLN A 13 5.41 5.18 6.70
C GLN A 13 5.08 4.63 8.10
N ASN A 14 3.82 4.26 8.35
CA ASN A 14 3.39 3.74 9.65
C ASN A 14 4.00 2.36 9.96
N VAL A 15 4.03 1.46 8.99
CA VAL A 15 4.58 0.10 9.18
C VAL A 15 6.09 0.15 9.35
N MET A 16 6.78 0.97 8.56
CA MET A 16 8.22 1.19 8.70
C MET A 16 8.54 1.78 10.09
N LEU A 17 7.84 2.85 10.51
CA LEU A 17 8.07 3.49 11.81
C LEU A 17 7.89 2.50 12.96
N ARG A 18 6.82 1.69 12.92
CA ARG A 18 6.58 0.64 13.92
C ARG A 18 7.74 -0.36 14.00
N LYS A 19 8.32 -0.75 12.87
CA LYS A 19 9.48 -1.66 12.85
C LYS A 19 10.72 -1.02 13.50
N LEU A 20 10.93 0.28 13.30
CA LEU A 20 12.02 1.02 13.96
C LEU A 20 11.80 1.19 15.46
N GLU A 21 10.55 1.37 15.90
CA GLU A 21 10.18 1.37 17.32
C GLU A 21 10.45 0.00 17.95
N ASP A 22 10.05 -1.09 17.29
CA ASP A 22 10.29 -2.47 17.74
C ASP A 22 11.79 -2.77 17.85
N ASP A 23 12.61 -2.20 16.96
CA ASP A 23 14.07 -2.34 16.98
C ASP A 23 14.77 -1.33 17.93
N GLY A 24 14.01 -0.53 18.67
CA GLY A 24 14.51 0.44 19.66
C GLY A 24 15.21 1.68 19.06
N MET A 25 15.05 1.92 17.75
CA MET A 25 15.76 2.96 17.01
C MET A 25 14.97 4.27 16.91
N ALA A 26 13.66 4.24 17.10
CA ALA A 26 12.82 5.42 17.12
C ALA A 26 12.44 5.80 18.56
N PRO A 27 12.75 7.02 19.03
CA PRO A 27 12.16 7.55 20.25
C PRO A 27 10.65 7.65 20.06
N ALA A 28 9.88 7.17 21.04
CA ALA A 28 8.42 7.33 21.07
C ALA A 28 8.04 8.80 20.76
N GLY A 29 7.37 9.04 19.63
CA GLY A 29 6.92 10.37 19.22
C GLY A 29 7.77 11.09 18.16
N THR A 30 8.79 10.47 17.55
CA THR A 30 9.41 11.03 16.35
C THR A 30 8.48 10.94 15.14
N HIS A 31 7.81 12.05 14.82
CA HIS A 31 6.95 12.21 13.63
C HIS A 31 7.76 12.44 12.34
N GLY A 32 9.01 11.96 12.30
CA GLY A 32 9.87 12.05 11.12
C GLY A 32 9.50 10.94 10.16
N GLY A 33 8.72 11.24 9.11
CA GLY A 33 8.41 10.28 8.06
C GLY A 33 9.66 9.77 7.31
N ALA A 34 9.46 9.07 6.20
CA ALA A 34 10.54 8.44 5.42
C ALA A 34 11.75 9.35 5.10
N HIS A 35 11.54 10.66 5.01
CA HIS A 35 12.61 11.64 4.79
C HIS A 35 13.61 11.74 5.94
N ALA A 36 13.16 11.67 7.19
CA ALA A 36 14.07 11.68 8.35
C ALA A 36 14.95 10.43 8.36
N ILE A 37 14.39 9.30 7.92
CA ILE A 37 15.08 8.01 7.88
C ILE A 37 16.09 7.95 6.74
N SER A 38 15.75 8.50 5.57
CA SER A 38 16.71 8.64 4.48
C SER A 38 17.89 9.53 4.87
N ALA A 39 17.66 10.59 5.66
CA ALA A 39 18.74 11.43 6.18
C ALA A 39 19.62 10.65 7.16
N LEU A 40 19.02 9.93 8.12
CA LEU A 40 19.73 9.07 9.07
C LEU A 40 20.56 7.98 8.38
N PHE A 41 20.04 7.40 7.30
CA PHE A 41 20.75 6.41 6.49
C PHE A 41 22.01 7.00 5.85
N THR A 42 21.93 8.24 5.34
CA THR A 42 23.08 8.90 4.70
C THR A 42 24.13 9.42 5.67
N THR A 43 23.77 9.68 6.93
CA THR A 43 24.69 10.21 7.95
C THR A 43 25.27 9.14 8.87
N THR A 44 24.82 7.90 8.75
CA THR A 44 25.27 6.78 9.59
C THR A 44 26.42 6.02 8.92
N ASP A 45 27.58 5.99 9.59
CA ASP A 45 28.73 5.14 9.20
C ASP A 45 28.69 3.73 9.83
N ASP A 46 27.76 3.49 10.75
CA ASP A 46 27.56 2.19 11.40
C ASP A 46 26.81 1.22 10.48
N ALA A 47 27.49 0.13 10.10
CA ALA A 47 26.94 -0.91 9.23
C ALA A 47 25.72 -1.63 9.83
N GLU A 48 25.66 -1.80 11.15
CA GLU A 48 24.56 -2.50 11.82
C GLU A 48 23.29 -1.63 11.79
N LEU A 49 23.41 -0.35 12.15
CA LEU A 49 22.30 0.60 12.08
C LEU A 49 21.80 0.77 10.64
N ARG A 50 22.71 0.85 9.67
CA ARG A 50 22.35 0.92 8.25
C ARG A 50 21.55 -0.31 7.81
N SER A 51 21.96 -1.50 8.25
CA SER A 51 21.24 -2.74 7.96
C SER A 51 19.83 -2.73 8.53
N LYS A 52 19.66 -2.28 9.78
CA LYS A 52 18.35 -2.22 10.43
C LYS A 52 17.42 -1.19 9.78
N ILE A 53 17.94 -0.04 9.35
CA ILE A 53 17.16 0.96 8.59
C ILE A 53 16.64 0.37 7.27
N VAL A 54 17.48 -0.37 6.54
CA VAL A 54 17.06 -1.04 5.30
C VAL A 54 16.01 -2.11 5.56
N ASP A 55 16.18 -2.90 6.63
CA ASP A 55 15.19 -3.91 7.01
C ASP A 55 13.83 -3.28 7.32
N ALA A 56 13.81 -2.17 8.08
CA ALA A 56 12.59 -1.41 8.36
C ALA A 56 11.93 -0.88 7.07
N TYR A 57 12.73 -0.37 6.12
CA TYR A 57 12.23 0.09 4.83
C TYR A 57 11.58 -1.04 4.02
N VAL A 58 12.25 -2.20 3.94
CA VAL A 58 11.71 -3.40 3.27
C VAL A 58 10.44 -3.89 3.98
N PHE A 59 10.41 -3.83 5.31
CA PHE A 59 9.23 -4.19 6.10
C PHE A 59 8.04 -3.27 5.80
N GLY A 60 8.27 -1.96 5.67
CA GLY A 60 7.26 -1.00 5.21
C GLY A 60 6.65 -1.39 3.86
N LEU A 61 7.49 -1.73 2.88
CA LEU A 61 7.01 -2.16 1.54
C LEU A 61 6.22 -3.47 1.60
N ARG A 62 6.64 -4.43 2.43
CA ARG A 62 5.89 -5.68 2.66
C ARG A 62 4.52 -5.40 3.27
N GLY A 63 4.41 -4.42 4.17
CA GLY A 63 3.13 -3.96 4.72
C GLY A 63 2.18 -3.45 3.64
N VAL A 64 2.68 -2.62 2.71
CA VAL A 64 1.89 -2.12 1.57
C VAL A 64 1.44 -3.26 0.66
N TYR A 65 2.35 -4.20 0.35
CA TYR A 65 2.01 -5.38 -0.44
C TYR A 65 0.89 -6.19 0.23
N GLY A 66 1.02 -6.48 1.53
CA GLY A 66 0.00 -7.20 2.30
C GLY A 66 -1.36 -6.50 2.29
N LEU A 67 -1.37 -5.16 2.43
CA LEU A 67 -2.59 -4.37 2.35
C LEU A 67 -3.29 -4.55 0.99
N TYR A 68 -2.57 -4.39 -0.12
CA TYR A 68 -3.15 -4.50 -1.45
C TYR A 68 -3.58 -5.92 -1.82
N VAL A 69 -2.85 -6.93 -1.36
CA VAL A 69 -3.29 -8.33 -1.47
C VAL A 69 -4.58 -8.54 -0.67
N GLY A 70 -4.68 -8.01 0.55
CA GLY A 70 -5.88 -8.06 1.37
C GLY A 70 -7.08 -7.37 0.70
N VAL A 71 -6.90 -6.17 0.16
CA VAL A 71 -7.93 -5.44 -0.59
C VAL A 71 -8.37 -6.23 -1.82
N SER A 72 -7.43 -6.81 -2.56
CA SER A 72 -7.73 -7.62 -3.75
C SER A 72 -8.49 -8.91 -3.38
N GLY A 73 -8.08 -9.58 -2.31
CA GLY A 73 -8.78 -10.75 -1.79
C GLY A 73 -10.19 -10.43 -1.31
N LEU A 74 -10.37 -9.29 -0.64
CA LEU A 74 -11.70 -8.82 -0.24
C LEU A 74 -12.58 -8.49 -1.44
N ALA A 75 -12.04 -7.83 -2.46
CA ALA A 75 -12.75 -7.55 -3.71
C ALA A 75 -13.18 -8.85 -4.42
N LEU A 76 -12.30 -9.86 -4.43
CA LEU A 76 -12.62 -11.18 -4.96
C LEU A 76 -13.77 -11.85 -4.17
N LEU A 77 -13.72 -11.81 -2.84
CA LEU A 77 -14.78 -12.34 -1.99
C LEU A 77 -16.12 -11.62 -2.23
N MET A 78 -16.08 -10.28 -2.30
CA MET A 78 -17.26 -9.47 -2.60
C MET A 78 -17.84 -9.78 -3.99
N SER A 79 -17.01 -10.18 -4.95
CA SER A 79 -17.47 -10.55 -6.30
C SER A 79 -18.43 -11.75 -6.30
N PHE A 80 -18.35 -12.64 -5.31
CA PHE A 80 -19.32 -13.73 -5.14
C PHE A 80 -20.68 -13.25 -4.63
N LEU A 81 -20.74 -12.11 -3.93
CA LEU A 81 -21.97 -11.52 -3.41
C LEU A 81 -22.66 -10.63 -4.45
N ILE A 82 -21.96 -10.23 -5.50
CA ILE A 82 -22.55 -9.46 -6.60
C ILE A 82 -23.56 -10.37 -7.32
N ARG A 83 -24.84 -9.95 -7.28
CA ARG A 83 -25.93 -10.60 -8.00
C ARG A 83 -25.52 -10.75 -9.47
N ARG A 84 -25.65 -11.95 -10.06
CA ARG A 84 -25.34 -12.18 -11.48
C ARG A 84 -26.10 -11.15 -12.33
N VAL A 85 -25.39 -10.16 -12.86
CA VAL A 85 -25.94 -9.22 -13.83
C VAL A 85 -26.01 -9.99 -15.15
N SER A 86 -27.22 -10.31 -15.63
CA SER A 86 -27.33 -10.94 -16.93
C SER A 86 -26.87 -9.96 -18.00
N LEU A 87 -25.81 -10.30 -18.73
CA LEU A 87 -25.36 -9.56 -19.91
C LEU A 87 -26.29 -9.75 -21.12
N ASN A 88 -27.48 -10.34 -20.92
CA ASN A 88 -28.53 -10.51 -21.94
C ASN A 88 -29.40 -9.25 -22.10
N ARG A 89 -28.93 -8.08 -21.67
CA ARG A 89 -29.64 -6.84 -21.95
C ARG A 89 -29.55 -6.60 -23.45
N SER A 90 -30.64 -6.83 -24.16
CA SER A 90 -30.72 -6.58 -25.60
C SER A 90 -30.32 -5.14 -25.88
N LEU A 91 -29.17 -4.95 -26.53
CA LEU A 91 -28.81 -3.68 -27.14
C LEU A 91 -29.77 -3.51 -28.33
N ARG A 92 -30.88 -2.79 -28.13
CA ARG A 92 -31.66 -2.26 -29.25
C ARG A 92 -30.73 -1.28 -29.97
N SER A 93 -30.01 -1.74 -30.99
CA SER A 93 -29.40 -0.82 -31.93
C SER A 93 -30.52 -0.28 -32.80
N GLU A 94 -30.66 1.02 -32.85
CA GLU A 94 -31.61 1.75 -33.69
C GLU A 94 -31.10 1.81 -35.14
N HIS A 95 -30.51 0.71 -35.64
CA HIS A 95 -30.00 0.63 -37.00
C HIS A 95 -31.02 -0.06 -37.88
N THR A 96 -32.05 0.69 -38.25
CA THR A 96 -32.97 0.30 -39.32
C THR A 96 -32.27 0.55 -40.66
N MET A 97 -31.83 -0.51 -41.33
CA MET A 97 -31.52 -0.43 -42.77
C MET A 97 -32.83 -0.19 -43.52
N HIS A 98 -33.02 1.03 -44.01
CA HIS A 98 -34.01 1.31 -45.03
C HIS A 98 -33.53 0.66 -46.34
N THR A 99 -34.32 -0.28 -46.86
CA THR A 99 -34.24 -0.77 -48.24
C THR A 99 -35.54 -0.41 -48.93
#